data_AF-A0A4U9WLZ4-F1
#
_entry.id   AF-A0A4U9WLZ4-F1
#
_cell.length_a   1.000
_cell.length_b   1.000
_cell.length_c   1.000
_cell.angle_alpha   90.00
_cell.angle_beta   90.00
_cell.angle_gamma   90.00
#
_symmetry.space_group_name_H-M   'P 1'
#
loop_
_entity.id
_entity.type
_entity.pdbx_description
1 polymer ?
#
loop_
_entity_poly.entity_id
_entity_poly.type
_entity_poly.pdbx_seq_one_letter_code
_entity_poly.pdbx_strand_id
1 'polypeptide(L)'
;MLIVGLGGLGSPAALYLAAAGVGTLLLADDDQLHLTNLQRQILYRTGDIATSKAQLAKNHLQALNPLVESIALEQRLQGATLNDASPCRSGA
;
A
#
# COMPACT_ATOMS: atom_id res chain seq x y z
N MET A 1 7.59 7.29 2.12
CA MET A 1 7.91 6.45 0.96
C MET A 1 6.63 6.14 0.20
N LEU A 2 6.61 6.23 -1.13
CA LEU A 2 5.46 5.92 -1.97
C LEU A 2 5.62 4.55 -2.61
N ILE A 3 4.60 3.69 -2.49
CA ILE A 3 4.51 2.38 -3.11
C ILE A 3 3.34 2.42 -4.09
N VAL A 4 3.61 2.19 -5.38
CA VAL A 4 2.61 2.16 -6.44
C VAL A 4 2.40 0.72 -6.88
N GLY A 5 1.19 0.23 -6.69
CA GLY A 5 0.82 -1.17 -6.84
C GLY A 5 1.18 -1.98 -5.59
N LEU A 6 0.20 -2.69 -5.06
CA LEU A 6 0.25 -3.56 -3.88
C LEU A 6 0.02 -5.03 -4.26
N GLY A 7 0.32 -5.36 -5.51
CA GLY A 7 0.32 -6.71 -6.05
C GLY A 7 1.51 -7.55 -5.59
N GLY A 8 1.95 -8.48 -6.43
CA GLY A 8 2.94 -9.50 -6.05
C GLY A 8 4.30 -8.97 -5.59
N LEU A 9 4.70 -7.77 -6.02
CA LEU A 9 5.96 -7.12 -5.60
C LEU A 9 5.74 -6.07 -4.52
N GLY A 10 4.69 -5.25 -4.65
CA GLY A 10 4.37 -4.21 -3.67
C GLY A 10 4.00 -4.78 -2.31
N SER A 11 3.27 -5.89 -2.26
CA SER A 11 2.90 -6.58 -1.01
C SER A 11 4.12 -6.94 -0.15
N PRO A 12 5.11 -7.74 -0.63
CA PRO A 12 6.28 -8.06 0.18
C PRO A 12 7.16 -6.83 0.46
N ALA A 13 7.30 -5.90 -0.48
CA ALA A 13 8.06 -4.68 -0.24
C ALA A 13 7.47 -3.86 0.92
N ALA A 14 6.15 -3.64 0.92
CA ALA A 14 5.45 -2.90 1.95
C ALA A 14 5.58 -3.56 3.33
N LEU A 15 5.50 -4.89 3.39
CA LEU A 15 5.73 -5.66 4.63
C LEU A 15 7.13 -5.39 5.19
N TYR A 16 8.17 -5.51 4.38
CA TYR A 16 9.55 -5.30 4.84
C TYR A 16 9.80 -3.85 5.26
N LEU A 17 9.25 -2.88 4.53
CA LEU A 17 9.42 -1.47 4.86
C LEU A 17 8.71 -1.08 6.17
N ALA A 18 7.49 -1.59 6.38
CA ALA A 18 6.78 -1.39 7.63
C ALA A 18 7.49 -2.07 8.80
N ALA A 19 7.96 -3.31 8.62
CA ALA A 19 8.74 -4.02 9.64
C ALA A 19 10.07 -3.32 9.96
N ALA A 20 10.72 -2.71 8.96
CA ALA A 20 11.94 -1.93 9.15
C ALA A 20 11.71 -0.56 9.82
N GLY A 21 10.45 -0.14 10.03
CA GLY A 21 10.15 1.13 10.68
C GLY A 21 10.26 2.35 9.75
N VAL A 22 10.05 2.18 8.44
CA VAL A 22 10.02 3.32 7.52
C VAL A 22 8.83 4.21 7.86
N GLY A 23 9.11 5.38 8.43
CA GLY A 23 8.14 6.23 9.15
C GLY A 23 6.74 6.33 8.51
N THR A 24 6.65 6.80 7.27
CA THR A 24 5.37 6.92 6.55
C THR A 24 5.39 6.20 5.21
N LEU A 25 4.38 5.35 4.97
CA LEU A 25 4.15 4.61 3.74
C LEU A 25 2.86 5.09 3.06
N LEU A 26 2.99 5.66 1.86
CA LEU A 26 1.86 5.95 0.98
C LEU A 26 1.65 4.74 0.06
N LEU A 27 0.45 4.16 0.10
CA LEU A 27 0.10 2.88 -0.51
C LEU A 27 -0.95 3.14 -1.60
N ALA A 28 -0.50 3.21 -2.86
CA ALA A 28 -1.37 3.50 -3.99
C ALA A 28 -1.70 2.24 -4.78
N ASP A 29 -2.97 1.86 -4.82
CA ASP A 29 -3.50 0.74 -5.62
C ASP A 29 -5.00 0.95 -5.83
N ASP A 30 -5.49 0.81 -7.06
CA ASP A 30 -6.89 0.97 -7.44
C ASP A 30 -7.65 -0.36 -7.57
N ASP A 31 -6.98 -1.49 -7.38
CA ASP A 31 -7.61 -2.80 -7.48
C ASP A 31 -8.31 -3.22 -6.18
N GLN A 32 -9.31 -4.08 -6.35
CA GLN A 32 -9.82 -4.93 -5.28
C GLN A 32 -9.10 -6.26 -5.23
N LEU A 33 -9.13 -6.90 -4.07
CA LEU A 33 -8.53 -8.22 -3.88
C LEU A 33 -9.39 -9.32 -4.52
N HIS A 34 -8.75 -10.11 -5.39
CA HIS A 34 -9.32 -11.34 -5.96
C HIS A 34 -8.66 -12.60 -5.40
N LEU A 35 -9.40 -13.71 -5.32
CA LEU A 35 -8.88 -14.99 -4.85
C LEU A 35 -7.60 -15.44 -5.59
N THR A 36 -7.56 -15.27 -6.91
CA THR A 36 -6.42 -15.63 -7.78
C THR A 36 -5.14 -14.82 -7.50
N ASN A 37 -5.24 -13.76 -6.71
CA ASN A 37 -4.11 -12.92 -6.32
C ASN A 37 -3.36 -13.49 -5.12
N LEU A 38 -4.03 -14.25 -4.24
CA LEU A 38 -3.51 -14.69 -2.94
C LEU A 38 -2.26 -15.57 -3.04
N GLN A 39 -2.10 -16.32 -4.13
CA GLN A 39 -0.91 -17.18 -4.36
C GLN A 39 0.43 -16.42 -4.39
N ARG A 40 0.40 -15.09 -4.56
CA ARG A 40 1.60 -14.24 -4.65
C ARG A 40 1.51 -12.94 -3.86
N GLN A 41 0.36 -12.62 -3.28
CA GLN A 41 0.14 -11.37 -2.52
C GLN A 41 0.02 -11.69 -1.03
N ILE A 42 1.17 -11.95 -0.41
CA ILE A 42 1.28 -12.46 0.96
C ILE A 42 0.80 -11.48 2.05
N LEU A 43 0.52 -10.23 1.67
CA LEU A 43 -0.04 -9.22 2.56
C LEU A 43 -1.51 -9.50 2.91
N TYR A 44 -2.23 -10.27 2.08
CA TYR A 44 -3.68 -10.46 2.21
C TYR A 44 -4.08 -11.89 2.60
N ARG A 45 -5.33 -12.06 3.01
CA ARG A 45 -5.94 -13.34 3.42
C ARG A 45 -7.26 -13.59 2.67
N THR A 46 -7.76 -14.82 2.73
CA THR A 46 -9.05 -15.20 2.11
C THR A 46 -10.24 -14.40 2.65
N GLY A 47 -10.19 -13.95 3.90
CA GLY A 47 -11.24 -13.09 4.49
C GLY A 47 -11.28 -11.67 3.93
N ASP A 48 -10.25 -11.26 3.16
CA ASP A 48 -10.09 -9.89 2.67
C ASP A 48 -10.69 -9.68 1.27
N ILE A 49 -11.22 -10.74 0.64
CA ILE A 49 -11.68 -10.73 -0.77
C ILE A 49 -12.75 -9.65 -1.00
N ALA A 50 -12.73 -9.06 -2.20
CA ALA A 50 -13.60 -7.96 -2.63
C ALA A 50 -13.42 -6.63 -1.86
N THR A 51 -12.35 -6.52 -1.07
CA THR A 51 -11.95 -5.26 -0.42
C THR A 51 -10.80 -4.60 -1.19
N SER A 52 -10.73 -3.28 -1.12
CA SER A 52 -9.64 -2.46 -1.68
C SER A 52 -8.27 -2.91 -1.18
N LYS A 53 -7.34 -3.15 -2.11
CA LYS A 53 -5.96 -3.57 -1.77
C LYS A 53 -5.22 -2.51 -0.97
N ALA A 54 -5.41 -1.23 -1.29
CA ALA A 54 -4.77 -0.13 -0.58
C ALA A 54 -5.28 -0.03 0.87
N GLN A 55 -6.59 -0.14 1.08
CA GLN A 55 -7.16 -0.06 2.41
C GLN A 55 -6.80 -1.28 3.28
N LEU A 56 -6.82 -2.48 2.69
CA LEU A 56 -6.34 -3.69 3.36
C LEU A 56 -4.87 -3.59 3.75
N ALA A 57 -4.03 -3.14 2.82
CA ALA A 57 -2.60 -2.98 3.07
C ALA A 57 -2.35 -2.02 4.22
N LYS A 58 -3.03 -0.86 4.24
CA LYS A 58 -2.97 0.07 5.37
C LYS A 58 -3.30 -0.64 6.69
N ASN A 59 -4.42 -1.33 6.76
CA ASN A 59 -4.87 -1.98 7.99
C ASN A 59 -3.88 -3.05 8.48
N HIS A 60 -3.41 -3.90 7.55
CA HIS A 60 -2.48 -4.99 7.87
C HIS A 60 -1.10 -4.49 8.27
N LEU A 61 -0.59 -3.45 7.60
CA LEU A 61 0.71 -2.86 7.94
C LEU A 61 0.65 -2.07 9.26
N GLN A 62 -0.45 -1.37 9.52
CA GLN A 62 -0.68 -0.69 10.81
C GLN A 62 -0.75 -1.71 11.96
N ALA A 63 -1.37 -2.87 11.73
CA ALA A 63 -1.41 -3.96 12.70
C ALA A 63 -0.04 -4.62 12.89
N LEU A 64 0.77 -4.72 11.82
CA LEU A 64 2.13 -5.25 11.89
C LEU A 64 3.07 -4.35 12.70
N ASN A 65 3.03 -3.04 12.46
CA ASN A 65 3.86 -2.07 13.16
C ASN A 65 3.10 -0.75 13.37
N PRO A 66 2.49 -0.55 14.56
CA PRO A 66 1.74 0.67 14.87
C PRO A 66 2.56 1.97 14.84
N LEU A 67 3.90 1.87 14.86
CA LEU A 67 4.81 3.01 14.79
C LEU A 67 5.02 3.52 13.36
N VAL A 68 4.59 2.75 12.35
CA VAL A 68 4.63 3.16 10.95
C VAL A 68 3.27 3.70 10.55
N GLU A 69 3.27 4.91 10.00
CA GLU A 69 2.09 5.53 9.45
C GLU A 69 1.81 4.97 8.05
N SER A 70 0.66 4.34 7.87
CA SER A 70 0.22 3.82 6.57
C SER A 70 -0.95 4.64 6.03
N ILE A 71 -0.81 5.17 4.83
CA ILE A 71 -1.81 6.00 4.16
C ILE A 71 -2.26 5.30 2.88
N ALA A 72 -3.55 4.96 2.78
CA ALA A 72 -4.13 4.33 1.60
C ALA A 72 -4.53 5.39 0.57
N LEU A 73 -4.15 5.16 -0.68
CA LEU A 73 -4.58 5.91 -1.86
C LEU A 73 -5.28 4.95 -2.82
N GLU A 74 -6.62 4.92 -2.78
CA GLU A 74 -7.45 4.03 -3.60
C GLU A 74 -7.64 4.58 -5.02
N GLN A 75 -6.55 4.98 -5.64
CA GLN A 75 -6.56 5.59 -6.97
C GLN A 75 -5.34 5.18 -7.77
N ARG A 76 -5.53 5.11 -9.08
CA ARG A 76 -4.45 4.85 -10.01
C ARG A 76 -3.63 6.10 -10.21
N LEU A 77 -2.39 6.10 -9.72
CA LEU A 77 -1.50 7.23 -9.92
C LEU A 77 -0.98 7.24 -11.36
N GLN A 78 -1.32 8.29 -12.10
CA GLN A 78 -0.93 8.56 -13.49
C GLN A 78 -0.77 10.07 -13.74
N GLY A 79 0.17 10.44 -14.61
CA GLY A 79 0.34 11.83 -15.05
C GLY A 79 0.44 12.82 -13.88
N ALA A 80 -0.47 13.79 -13.82
CA ALA A 80 -0.52 14.80 -12.77
C ALA A 80 -0.68 14.22 -11.36
N THR A 81 -1.49 13.18 -11.18
CA THR A 81 -1.77 12.58 -9.85
C THR A 81 -0.53 11.95 -9.21
N LEU A 82 0.45 11.48 -10.01
CA LEU A 82 1.76 11.02 -9.51
C LEU A 82 2.60 12.17 -8.94
N ASN A 83 2.54 13.34 -9.60
CA ASN A 83 3.32 14.51 -9.20
C ASN A 83 2.81 15.14 -7.91
N ASP A 84 1.50 15.01 -7.64
CA ASP A 84 0.86 15.52 -6.42
C ASP A 84 1.04 14.57 -5.23
N ALA A 85 1.18 13.26 -5.47
CA ALA A 85 1.44 12.25 -4.45
C ALA A 85 2.91 12.21 -3.96
N SER A 86 3.81 12.98 -4.62
CA SER A 86 5.21 13.07 -4.24
C SER A 86 5.37 13.84 -2.91
N PRO A 87 5.99 13.23 -1.87
CA PRO A 87 6.21 13.90 -0.60
C PRO A 87 7.18 15.10 -0.65
N CYS A 88 7.71 15.46 -1.82
CA CYS A 88 8.70 16.53 -2.01
C CYS A 88 8.11 17.93 -2.27
N ARG A 89 6.81 18.17 -2.07
CA ARG A 89 6.23 19.53 -2.17
C ARG A 89 5.84 20.09 -0.80
N SER A 90 6.86 20.40 0.00
CA SER A 90 6.78 21.44 1.02
C SER A 90 7.91 22.44 0.80
N GLY A 91 7.57 23.62 0.27
CA GLY A 91 8.46 24.78 0.21
C GLY A 91 8.92 25.20 -1.18
N ALA A 92 8.08 25.98 -1.86
CA ALA A 92 8.48 27.18 -2.62
C ALA A 92 7.27 28.12 -2.66
#